data_AF-A0A954U3W2-F1
#
_entry.id   AF-A0A954U3W2-F1
#
_cell.length_a   1.000
_cell.length_b   1.000
_cell.length_c   1.000
_cell.angle_alpha   90.00
_cell.angle_beta   90.00
_cell.angle_gamma   90.00
#
_symmetry.space_group_name_H-M   'P 1'
#
loop_
_entity.id
_entity.type
_entity.pdbx_description
1 polymer ?
#
loop_
_entity_poly.entity_id
_entity_poly.type
_entity_poly.pdbx_seq_one_letter_code
_entity_poly.pdbx_strand_id
1 'polypeptide(L)'
;SIDGISPAEFTSPKLPAHKLKQWLDEGRNVTLLDVRNDYEFHLGAFENAVAIGVDNFRQFPAKVASLSEKLKDEPVIMYCTGGIRCEKAGPFMQQQGFKHIYQLEGGILKYFEECGGAHYRGDCFVFDQRVALDPQLKETNTEMCFACQAPLTLEEQASPLYVVGESCPHCYETPEESLLHTIEKRHAKLQQLAKTLPGSTPYENRRPFVVPTRCDGWELLNIVQELYPYVPAEQWRQAIAAGRLQHAGQPLDAAATIAAGTRIENVIPHTTEPDVDANIQILYEDDALLVVNKPAPLPMHPCGRYNRNTLIHLLNSVYTPQRLRVAHRLDANTTGLVVLSRSRPVASRLQPQFERTEVNKRYLAKVQGHPPENTFVCEAPIADTANSSGGRDVDEEGLPSRTEFWVRKRFDDGTTLLEVRPVTGRTNQIRLHLAHLGMPIVGDTMYGVDSDWERIQTLKLNDPPLCLHAWKIEFRHPDDGRAMSFEAPLAHWLAGLM
;
A
#
# COMPACT_ATOMS: atom_id res chain seq x y z
N SER A 1 -5.60 31.51 -14.78
CA SER A 1 -6.39 32.74 -14.94
C SER A 1 -7.44 32.75 -13.86
N ILE A 2 -7.91 33.92 -13.42
CA ILE A 2 -9.12 34.01 -12.59
C ILE A 2 -10.26 34.32 -13.56
N ASP A 3 -11.26 33.45 -13.62
CA ASP A 3 -12.37 33.59 -14.55
C ASP A 3 -13.16 34.88 -14.26
N GLY A 4 -13.48 35.64 -15.31
CA GLY A 4 -14.24 36.88 -15.20
C GLY A 4 -13.45 38.13 -14.78
N ILE A 5 -12.11 38.06 -14.64
CA ILE A 5 -11.26 39.23 -14.37
C ILE A 5 -10.40 39.57 -15.60
N SER A 6 -10.55 40.80 -16.10
CA SER A 6 -9.75 41.36 -17.20
C SER A 6 -8.91 42.56 -16.70
N PRO A 7 -7.60 42.38 -16.45
CA PRO A 7 -6.72 43.48 -16.04
C PRO A 7 -6.65 44.65 -17.02
N ALA A 8 -6.98 44.41 -18.30
CA ALA A 8 -7.02 45.45 -19.32
C ALA A 8 -8.20 46.42 -19.14
N GLU A 9 -9.27 45.98 -18.48
CA GLU A 9 -10.48 46.77 -18.26
C GLU A 9 -10.43 47.51 -16.92
N PHE A 10 -9.95 46.84 -15.86
CA PHE A 10 -9.93 47.42 -14.52
C PHE A 10 -8.88 46.75 -13.62
N THR A 11 -8.20 47.57 -12.81
CA THR A 11 -7.31 47.11 -11.74
C THR A 11 -7.58 47.92 -10.47
N SER A 12 -7.37 47.31 -9.30
CA SER A 12 -7.48 48.03 -8.01
C SER A 12 -6.46 49.17 -7.90
N PRO A 13 -6.72 50.19 -7.04
CA PRO A 13 -5.82 51.32 -6.85
C PRO A 13 -4.35 50.92 -6.62
N LYS A 14 -3.44 51.55 -7.36
CA LYS A 14 -1.99 51.34 -7.22
C LYS A 14 -1.43 52.24 -6.11
N LEU A 15 -0.62 51.68 -5.22
CA LEU A 15 0.08 52.38 -4.15
C LEU A 15 1.57 52.47 -4.48
N PRO A 16 2.14 53.66 -4.68
CA PRO A 16 3.57 53.83 -4.95
C PRO A 16 4.46 53.34 -3.81
N ALA A 17 5.67 52.85 -4.12
CA ALA A 17 6.58 52.25 -3.14
C ALA A 17 6.95 53.20 -1.99
N HIS A 18 7.36 54.43 -2.30
CA HIS A 18 7.69 55.44 -1.28
C HIS A 18 6.51 55.74 -0.32
N LYS A 19 5.27 55.67 -0.83
CA LYS A 19 4.06 55.90 -0.03
C LYS A 19 3.75 54.71 0.87
N LEU A 20 3.94 53.48 0.38
CA LEU A 20 3.86 52.30 1.22
C LEU A 20 4.91 52.36 2.34
N LYS A 21 6.18 52.65 1.99
CA LYS A 21 7.26 52.79 2.98
C LYS A 21 6.89 53.80 4.06
N GLN A 22 6.39 54.98 3.67
CA GLN A 22 5.92 56.00 4.60
C GLN A 22 4.83 55.46 5.55
N TRP A 23 3.86 54.72 5.03
CA TRP A 23 2.78 54.14 5.86
C TRP A 23 3.30 53.13 6.88
N LEU A 24 4.30 52.33 6.50
CA LEU A 24 4.94 51.37 7.38
C LEU A 24 5.84 52.07 8.41
N ASP A 25 6.60 53.09 8.02
CA ASP A 25 7.40 53.93 8.94
C ASP A 25 6.51 54.62 9.99
N GLU A 26 5.31 55.06 9.60
CA GLU A 26 4.31 55.68 10.48
C GLU A 26 3.57 54.65 11.38
N GLY A 27 3.77 53.35 11.18
CA GLY A 27 3.08 52.29 11.94
C GLY A 27 1.58 52.25 11.68
N ARG A 28 1.12 52.63 10.48
CA ARG A 28 -0.31 52.59 10.14
C ARG A 28 -0.86 51.16 10.21
N ASN A 29 -2.09 51.03 10.69
CA ASN A 29 -2.78 49.75 10.68
C ASN A 29 -3.21 49.36 9.26
N VAL A 30 -2.38 48.54 8.62
CA VAL A 30 -2.62 48.03 7.27
C VAL A 30 -2.24 46.56 7.20
N THR A 31 -2.97 45.78 6.40
CA THR A 31 -2.63 44.38 6.14
C THR A 31 -1.83 44.28 4.85
N LEU A 32 -0.60 43.76 4.92
CA LEU A 32 0.17 43.38 3.75
C LEU A 32 -0.16 41.94 3.37
N LEU A 33 -0.74 41.73 2.19
CA LEU A 33 -1.12 40.41 1.70
C LEU A 33 -0.17 39.96 0.59
N ASP A 34 0.62 38.93 0.87
CA ASP A 34 1.46 38.29 -0.13
C ASP A 34 0.60 37.37 -1.00
N VAL A 35 0.50 37.67 -2.30
CA VAL A 35 -0.27 36.85 -3.25
C VAL A 35 0.63 35.91 -4.06
N ARG A 36 1.89 35.74 -3.63
CA ARG A 36 2.85 34.84 -4.25
C ARG A 36 2.66 33.40 -3.81
N ASN A 37 3.41 32.48 -4.42
CA ASN A 37 3.44 31.09 -3.99
C ASN A 37 4.19 30.99 -2.64
N ASP A 38 3.89 29.98 -1.83
CA ASP A 38 4.43 29.86 -0.47
C ASP A 38 5.97 29.83 -0.44
N TYR A 39 6.60 29.16 -1.42
CA TYR A 39 8.07 29.14 -1.53
C TYR A 39 8.67 30.54 -1.77
N GLU A 40 7.94 31.46 -2.43
CA GLU A 40 8.40 32.83 -2.66
C GLU A 40 8.29 33.69 -1.38
N PHE A 41 7.27 33.42 -0.55
CA PHE A 41 7.09 34.08 0.75
C PHE A 41 8.15 33.65 1.76
N HIS A 42 8.51 32.36 1.76
CA HIS A 42 9.54 31.82 2.65
C HIS A 42 10.93 32.38 2.33
N LEU A 43 11.25 32.59 1.05
CA LEU A 43 12.52 33.20 0.64
C LEU A 43 12.68 34.65 1.12
N GLY A 44 11.57 35.39 1.19
CA GLY A 44 11.55 36.74 1.74
C GLY A 44 10.18 37.37 1.61
N ALA A 45 9.85 38.31 2.50
CA ALA A 45 8.56 38.98 2.52
C ALA A 45 8.61 40.27 3.34
N PHE A 46 7.58 41.11 3.23
CA PHE A 46 7.45 42.25 4.13
C PHE A 46 7.21 41.79 5.58
N GLU A 47 7.74 42.54 6.54
CA GLU A 47 7.50 42.35 7.96
C GLU A 47 6.00 42.36 8.26
N ASN A 48 5.54 41.41 9.08
CA ASN A 48 4.13 41.22 9.44
C ASN A 48 3.16 40.96 8.26
N ALA A 49 3.68 40.63 7.07
CA ALA A 49 2.83 40.26 5.94
C ALA A 49 2.12 38.91 6.17
N VAL A 50 0.87 38.85 5.70
CA VAL A 50 0.04 37.65 5.67
C VAL A 50 0.28 36.94 4.34
N ALA A 51 0.68 35.67 4.39
CA ALA A 51 0.73 34.82 3.21
C ALA A 51 -0.66 34.29 2.86
N ILE A 52 -1.02 34.29 1.57
CA ILE A 52 -2.29 33.70 1.12
C ILE A 52 -2.32 32.16 1.23
N GLY A 53 -1.16 31.50 1.30
CA GLY A 53 -1.05 30.04 1.49
C GLY A 53 -1.38 29.26 0.22
N VAL A 54 -0.70 29.53 -0.89
CA VAL A 54 -0.94 28.88 -2.20
C VAL A 54 0.34 28.29 -2.79
N ASP A 55 0.24 27.11 -3.39
CA ASP A 55 1.34 26.54 -4.20
C ASP A 55 1.37 27.12 -5.60
N ASN A 56 0.19 27.53 -6.09
CA ASN A 56 0.04 28.16 -7.39
C ASN A 56 -1.12 29.15 -7.40
N PHE A 57 -1.00 30.20 -8.21
CA PHE A 57 -1.97 31.29 -8.28
C PHE A 57 -3.40 30.86 -8.69
N ARG A 58 -3.63 29.67 -9.26
CA ARG A 58 -5.00 29.20 -9.56
C ARG A 58 -5.79 28.87 -8.29
N GLN A 59 -5.11 28.59 -7.19
CA GLN A 59 -5.73 28.33 -5.88
C GLN A 59 -6.19 29.61 -5.18
N PHE A 60 -5.75 30.80 -5.63
CA PHE A 60 -6.04 32.08 -5.00
C PHE A 60 -7.54 32.31 -4.72
N PRO A 61 -8.47 32.09 -5.69
CA PRO A 61 -9.90 32.28 -5.44
C PRO A 61 -10.46 31.47 -4.27
N ALA A 62 -10.02 30.22 -4.12
CA ALA A 62 -10.46 29.34 -3.03
C ALA A 62 -9.90 29.81 -1.68
N LYS A 63 -8.67 30.33 -1.64
CA LYS A 63 -8.02 30.78 -0.40
C LYS A 63 -8.54 32.13 0.10
N VAL A 64 -9.01 33.01 -0.78
CA VAL A 64 -9.67 34.26 -0.37
C VAL A 64 -10.88 33.99 0.53
N ALA A 65 -11.64 32.91 0.28
CA ALA A 65 -12.79 32.53 1.10
C ALA A 65 -12.41 32.12 2.55
N SER A 66 -11.12 31.79 2.79
CA SER A 66 -10.61 31.46 4.13
C SER A 66 -10.00 32.65 4.87
N LEU A 67 -9.91 33.82 4.22
CA LEU A 67 -9.44 35.03 4.87
C LEU A 67 -10.47 35.53 5.90
N SER A 68 -9.97 36.14 6.97
CA SER A 68 -10.82 36.73 8.02
C SER A 68 -11.77 37.77 7.44
N GLU A 69 -13.06 37.66 7.76
CA GLU A 69 -14.09 38.63 7.36
C GLU A 69 -13.74 40.07 7.81
N LYS A 70 -12.96 40.25 8.88
CA LYS A 70 -12.50 41.58 9.33
C LYS A 70 -11.69 42.31 8.26
N LEU A 71 -10.95 41.58 7.43
CA LEU A 71 -10.13 42.16 6.36
C LEU A 71 -10.96 42.84 5.26
N LYS A 72 -12.27 42.58 5.18
CA LYS A 72 -13.14 43.24 4.18
C LYS A 72 -13.28 44.74 4.43
N ASP A 73 -13.16 45.17 5.68
CA ASP A 73 -13.29 46.57 6.11
C ASP A 73 -11.93 47.23 6.42
N GLU A 74 -10.83 46.47 6.44
CA GLU A 74 -9.49 46.99 6.70
C GLU A 74 -8.73 47.32 5.39
N PRO A 75 -7.76 48.24 5.42
CA PRO A 75 -6.87 48.47 4.28
C PRO A 75 -5.97 47.26 4.03
N VAL A 76 -6.12 46.64 2.86
CA VAL A 76 -5.27 45.52 2.42
C VAL A 76 -4.41 45.99 1.25
N ILE A 77 -3.09 45.91 1.42
CA ILE A 77 -2.11 46.16 0.36
C ILE A 77 -1.58 44.83 -0.11
N MET A 78 -1.94 44.43 -1.32
CA MET A 78 -1.40 43.22 -1.93
C MET A 78 -0.09 43.52 -2.65
N TYR A 79 0.80 42.54 -2.65
CA TYR A 79 2.03 42.63 -3.41
C TYR A 79 2.44 41.26 -3.98
N CYS A 80 3.23 41.31 -5.03
CA CYS A 80 3.94 40.17 -5.59
C CYS A 80 5.27 40.66 -6.21
N THR A 81 6.05 39.79 -6.85
CA THR A 81 7.37 40.12 -7.42
C THR A 81 7.34 41.38 -8.30
N GLY A 82 6.50 41.40 -9.35
CA GLY A 82 6.44 42.50 -10.33
C GLY A 82 5.05 43.14 -10.50
N GLY A 83 4.12 42.93 -9.56
CA GLY A 83 2.76 43.51 -9.60
C GLY A 83 1.73 42.75 -10.46
N ILE A 84 2.15 41.93 -11.42
CA ILE A 84 1.25 41.27 -12.40
C ILE A 84 0.15 40.41 -11.75
N ARG A 85 0.45 39.65 -10.69
CA ARG A 85 -0.57 38.86 -9.98
C ARG A 85 -1.59 39.75 -9.27
N CYS A 86 -1.15 40.88 -8.73
CA CYS A 86 -1.99 41.82 -7.99
C CYS A 86 -3.02 42.50 -8.91
N GLU A 87 -2.70 42.69 -10.19
CA GLU A 87 -3.64 43.23 -11.18
C GLU A 87 -4.86 42.32 -11.41
N LYS A 88 -4.77 41.04 -11.05
CA LYS A 88 -5.89 40.07 -11.07
C LYS A 88 -6.47 39.84 -9.68
N ALA A 89 -5.61 39.70 -8.67
CA ALA A 89 -6.01 39.44 -7.30
C ALA A 89 -6.91 40.56 -6.74
N GLY A 90 -6.58 41.82 -7.03
CA GLY A 90 -7.32 42.95 -6.49
C GLY A 90 -8.77 43.05 -6.95
N PRO A 91 -9.04 43.08 -8.27
CA PRO A 91 -10.41 43.06 -8.77
C PRO A 91 -11.22 41.87 -8.23
N PHE A 92 -10.60 40.70 -8.11
CA PHE A 92 -11.25 39.53 -7.51
C PHE A 92 -11.60 39.76 -6.03
N MET A 93 -10.68 40.27 -5.21
CA MET A 93 -10.97 40.58 -3.81
C MET A 93 -12.08 41.63 -3.68
N GLN A 94 -12.11 42.64 -4.54
CA GLN A 94 -13.20 43.62 -4.56
C GLN A 94 -14.56 42.98 -4.87
N GLN A 95 -14.61 42.02 -5.81
CA GLN A 95 -15.82 41.23 -6.07
C GLN A 95 -16.25 40.37 -4.86
N GLN A 96 -15.30 39.92 -4.04
CA GLN A 96 -15.58 39.19 -2.80
C GLN A 96 -15.95 40.11 -1.61
N GLY A 97 -16.11 41.41 -1.84
CA GLY A 97 -16.62 42.37 -0.86
C GLY A 97 -15.57 43.11 -0.04
N PHE A 98 -14.29 43.05 -0.42
CA PHE A 98 -13.23 43.82 0.24
C PHE A 98 -13.23 45.27 -0.26
N LYS A 99 -13.34 46.22 0.67
CA LYS A 99 -13.60 47.64 0.34
C LYS A 99 -12.33 48.45 0.07
N HIS A 100 -11.26 48.18 0.81
CA HIS A 100 -10.04 49.00 0.81
C HIS A 100 -8.83 48.23 0.29
N ILE A 101 -8.92 47.80 -0.98
CA ILE A 101 -7.86 47.06 -1.65
C ILE A 101 -6.92 47.99 -2.39
N TYR A 102 -5.61 47.83 -2.14
CA TYR A 102 -4.53 48.46 -2.88
C TYR A 102 -3.56 47.41 -3.39
N GLN A 103 -2.87 47.71 -4.47
CA GLN A 103 -1.74 46.90 -4.94
C GLN A 103 -0.46 47.73 -4.95
N LEU A 104 0.64 47.13 -4.50
CA LEU A 104 1.96 47.76 -4.58
C LEU A 104 2.33 47.96 -6.05
N GLU A 105 2.52 49.22 -6.45
CA GLU A 105 2.85 49.58 -7.81
C GLU A 105 4.21 49.02 -8.21
N GLY A 106 4.26 48.21 -9.27
CA GLY A 106 5.49 47.57 -9.75
C GLY A 106 6.00 46.40 -8.89
N GLY A 107 5.29 46.04 -7.82
CA GLY A 107 5.65 44.92 -6.95
C GLY A 107 6.91 45.16 -6.11
N ILE A 108 7.47 44.07 -5.59
CA ILE A 108 8.66 44.07 -4.72
C ILE A 108 9.87 44.65 -5.44
N LEU A 109 10.07 44.34 -6.73
CA LEU A 109 11.24 44.80 -7.47
C LEU A 109 11.30 46.33 -7.61
N LYS A 110 10.15 46.98 -7.90
CA LYS A 110 10.07 48.45 -7.91
C LYS A 110 10.22 49.03 -6.50
N TYR A 111 9.75 48.33 -5.47
CA TYR A 111 9.97 48.75 -4.09
C TYR A 111 11.45 48.71 -3.71
N PHE A 112 12.20 47.66 -4.07
CA PHE A 112 13.65 47.60 -3.87
C PHE A 112 14.38 48.72 -4.60
N GLU A 113 13.98 49.01 -5.85
CA GLU A 113 14.56 50.09 -6.65
C GLU A 113 14.40 51.47 -5.97
N GLU A 114 13.21 51.79 -5.47
CA GLU A 114 12.92 53.12 -4.90
C GLU A 114 13.26 53.24 -3.41
N CYS A 115 13.15 52.15 -2.65
CA CYS A 115 13.12 52.15 -1.18
C CYS A 115 14.16 51.21 -0.53
N GLY A 116 14.89 50.40 -1.31
CA GLY A 116 15.76 49.34 -0.79
C GLY A 116 14.99 48.28 0.00
N GLY A 117 15.61 47.74 1.06
CA GLY A 117 15.05 46.66 1.88
C GLY A 117 14.23 47.08 3.10
N ALA A 118 13.80 48.35 3.19
CA ALA A 118 13.05 48.82 4.35
C ALA A 118 11.76 47.99 4.56
N HIS A 119 11.54 47.46 5.77
CA HIS A 119 10.42 46.59 6.14
C HIS A 119 10.33 45.25 5.40
N TYR A 120 11.39 44.83 4.70
CA TYR A 120 11.43 43.55 3.96
C TYR A 120 12.54 42.66 4.50
N ARG A 121 12.24 41.37 4.71
CA ARG A 121 13.22 40.35 5.12
C ARG A 121 13.52 39.41 3.97
N GLY A 122 14.78 38.97 3.86
CA GLY A 122 15.22 37.99 2.86
C GLY A 122 15.28 38.55 1.44
N ASP A 123 15.19 37.65 0.46
CA ASP A 123 15.35 37.96 -0.96
C ASP A 123 14.00 37.96 -1.70
N CYS A 124 14.00 38.43 -2.94
CA CYS A 124 12.84 38.37 -3.83
C CYS A 124 13.04 37.31 -4.91
N PHE A 125 12.20 36.28 -4.91
CA PHE A 125 12.20 35.26 -5.96
C PHE A 125 11.88 35.84 -7.34
N VAL A 126 12.67 35.46 -8.35
CA VAL A 126 12.48 35.81 -9.76
C VAL A 126 12.46 34.54 -10.62
N PHE A 127 11.65 34.56 -11.69
CA PHE A 127 11.36 33.38 -12.51
C PHE A 127 12.37 33.15 -13.65
N ASP A 128 13.57 33.70 -13.54
CA ASP A 128 14.66 33.52 -14.51
C ASP A 128 15.87 32.83 -13.86
N GLN A 129 16.98 32.75 -14.60
CA GLN A 129 18.17 32.01 -14.17
C GLN A 129 18.77 32.51 -12.86
N ARG A 130 18.44 33.73 -12.44
CA ARG A 130 18.97 34.33 -11.22
C ARG A 130 18.35 33.75 -9.96
N VAL A 131 17.16 33.15 -10.05
CA VAL A 131 16.34 32.58 -8.95
C VAL A 131 15.88 33.61 -7.91
N ALA A 132 16.76 34.48 -7.41
CA ALA A 132 16.48 35.48 -6.40
C ALA A 132 17.32 36.75 -6.56
N LEU A 133 16.76 37.87 -6.10
CA LEU A 133 17.44 39.17 -6.02
C LEU A 133 17.40 39.71 -4.59
N ASP A 134 18.50 40.29 -4.13
CA ASP A 134 18.57 41.00 -2.85
C ASP A 134 17.84 42.37 -2.92
N PRO A 135 17.66 43.08 -1.78
CA PRO A 135 17.05 44.40 -1.79
C PRO A 135 17.85 45.51 -2.49
N GLN A 136 19.05 45.21 -3.02
CA GLN A 136 19.84 46.09 -3.89
C GLN A 136 19.75 45.66 -5.36
N LEU A 137 18.82 44.75 -5.70
CA LEU A 137 18.57 44.19 -7.03
C LEU A 137 19.76 43.41 -7.61
N LYS A 138 20.62 42.85 -6.74
CA LYS A 138 21.70 41.96 -7.16
C LYS A 138 21.28 40.50 -7.03
N GLU A 139 21.73 39.68 -7.97
CA GLU A 139 21.57 38.24 -7.94
C GLU A 139 22.20 37.65 -6.68
N THR A 140 21.44 36.78 -6.00
CA THR A 140 21.93 36.05 -4.83
C THR A 140 22.30 34.62 -5.22
N ASN A 141 23.10 33.95 -4.39
CA ASN A 141 23.52 32.56 -4.64
C ASN A 141 22.43 31.55 -4.26
N THR A 142 21.15 31.94 -4.40
CA THR A 142 20.00 31.08 -4.13
C THR A 142 19.82 30.12 -5.30
N GLU A 143 19.68 28.83 -4.99
CA GLU A 143 19.55 27.77 -6.00
C GLU A 143 18.17 27.11 -5.90
N MET A 144 17.64 26.57 -7.00
CA MET A 144 16.44 25.74 -6.91
C MET A 144 16.78 24.30 -6.53
N CYS A 145 16.07 23.75 -5.55
CA CYS A 145 16.07 22.32 -5.29
C CYS A 145 15.51 21.55 -6.50
N PHE A 146 16.27 20.58 -7.02
CA PHE A 146 15.81 19.73 -8.12
C PHE A 146 14.63 18.81 -7.73
N ALA A 147 14.52 18.41 -6.47
CA ALA A 147 13.50 17.48 -6.00
C ALA A 147 12.13 18.14 -5.80
N CYS A 148 12.10 19.33 -5.19
CA CYS A 148 10.84 20.00 -4.83
C CYS A 148 10.67 21.40 -5.42
N GLN A 149 11.65 21.92 -6.16
CA GLN A 149 11.64 23.26 -6.78
C GLN A 149 11.61 24.43 -5.79
N ALA A 150 11.81 24.18 -4.49
CA ALA A 150 11.99 25.25 -3.51
C ALA A 150 13.30 26.01 -3.77
N PRO A 151 13.31 27.35 -3.75
CA PRO A 151 14.55 28.13 -3.72
C PRO A 151 15.25 27.93 -2.37
N LEU A 152 16.55 27.72 -2.41
CA LEU A 152 17.38 27.40 -1.24
C LEU A 152 18.41 28.50 -1.04
N THR A 153 18.36 29.14 0.12
CA THR A 153 19.39 30.08 0.58
C THR A 153 20.74 29.36 0.77
N LEU A 154 21.83 30.11 0.87
CA LEU A 154 23.16 29.52 1.15
C LEU A 154 23.20 28.72 2.46
N GLU A 155 22.43 29.13 3.48
CA GLU A 155 22.33 28.41 4.75
C GLU A 155 21.62 27.06 4.55
N GLU A 156 20.53 27.03 3.79
CA GLU A 156 19.81 25.80 3.47
C GLU A 156 20.61 24.87 2.56
N GLN A 157 21.40 25.42 1.64
CA GLN A 157 22.35 24.66 0.82
C GLN A 157 23.51 24.07 1.64
N ALA A 158 23.86 24.68 2.78
CA ALA A 158 24.87 24.14 3.69
C ALA A 158 24.32 23.06 4.64
N SER A 159 23.00 22.83 4.65
CA SER A 159 22.36 21.84 5.50
C SER A 159 22.77 20.40 5.11
N PRO A 160 22.99 19.49 6.08
CA PRO A 160 23.20 18.08 5.79
C PRO A 160 21.99 17.39 5.14
N LEU A 161 20.81 18.02 5.18
CA LEU A 161 19.59 17.53 4.51
C LEU A 161 19.52 17.91 3.03
N TYR A 162 20.43 18.79 2.57
CA TYR A 162 20.55 19.11 1.16
C TYR A 162 21.50 18.14 0.47
N VAL A 163 20.92 17.25 -0.32
CA VAL A 163 21.64 16.35 -1.22
C VAL A 163 21.22 16.69 -2.63
N VAL A 164 22.17 17.18 -3.43
CA VAL A 164 21.91 17.68 -4.79
C VAL A 164 21.20 16.59 -5.61
N GLY A 165 20.01 16.91 -6.10
CA GLY A 165 19.18 15.99 -6.90
C GLY A 165 18.28 15.05 -6.08
N GLU A 166 18.45 14.96 -4.76
CA GLU A 166 17.71 14.04 -3.90
C GLU A 166 16.77 14.76 -2.93
N SER A 167 17.26 15.70 -2.13
CA SER A 167 16.47 16.35 -1.08
C SER A 167 17.01 17.74 -0.69
N CYS A 168 16.19 18.52 0.02
CA CYS A 168 16.57 19.75 0.71
C CYS A 168 15.86 19.83 2.08
N PRO A 169 16.17 20.82 2.95
CA PRO A 169 15.50 20.96 4.25
C PRO A 169 13.96 21.04 4.20
N HIS A 170 13.38 21.42 3.05
CA HIS A 170 11.93 21.52 2.89
C HIS A 170 11.25 20.23 2.39
N CYS A 171 12.01 19.30 1.78
CA CYS A 171 11.45 18.07 1.20
C CYS A 171 12.14 16.79 1.65
N TYR A 172 13.15 16.90 2.50
CA TYR A 172 13.77 15.76 3.15
C TYR A 172 12.71 15.01 3.97
N GLU A 173 12.62 13.71 3.76
CA GLU A 173 11.86 12.77 4.58
C GLU A 173 12.85 11.92 5.35
N THR A 174 12.59 11.70 6.63
CA THR A 174 13.29 10.66 7.38
C THR A 174 13.04 9.28 6.75
N PRO A 175 13.92 8.28 6.96
CA PRO A 175 13.67 6.92 6.48
C PRO A 175 12.32 6.34 6.94
N GLU A 176 11.86 6.74 8.13
CA GLU A 176 10.58 6.33 8.71
C GLU A 176 9.39 6.96 7.98
N GLU A 177 9.44 8.26 7.71
CA GLU A 177 8.42 8.97 6.93
C GLU A 177 8.35 8.47 5.50
N SER A 178 9.50 8.28 4.85
CA SER A 178 9.56 7.79 3.47
C SER A 178 9.04 6.36 3.35
N LEU A 179 9.31 5.52 4.36
CA LEU A 179 8.74 4.18 4.47
C LEU A 179 7.22 4.22 4.60
N LEU A 180 6.69 5.04 5.51
CA LEU A 180 5.23 5.21 5.70
C LEU A 180 4.56 5.68 4.41
N HIS A 181 5.11 6.72 3.77
CA HIS A 181 4.61 7.23 2.50
C HIS A 181 4.64 6.15 1.41
N THR A 182 5.68 5.33 1.36
CA THR A 182 5.79 4.19 0.43
C THR A 182 4.71 3.15 0.70
N ILE A 183 4.46 2.80 1.95
CA ILE A 183 3.40 1.88 2.37
C ILE A 183 2.02 2.44 1.96
N GLU A 184 1.75 3.71 2.20
CA GLU A 184 0.50 4.37 1.83
C GLU A 184 0.26 4.33 0.31
N LYS A 185 1.29 4.65 -0.49
CA LYS A 185 1.25 4.52 -1.95
C LYS A 185 0.94 3.08 -2.39
N ARG A 186 1.51 2.08 -1.71
CA ARG A 186 1.27 0.66 -2.00
C ARG A 186 -0.14 0.22 -1.58
N HIS A 187 -0.65 0.66 -0.44
CA HIS A 187 -2.03 0.44 -0.02
C HIS A 187 -3.01 1.04 -1.02
N ALA A 188 -2.79 2.28 -1.49
CA ALA A 188 -3.65 2.91 -2.49
C ALA A 188 -3.73 2.08 -3.79
N LYS A 189 -2.60 1.52 -4.24
CA LYS A 189 -2.56 0.60 -5.38
C LYS A 189 -3.32 -0.71 -5.11
N LEU A 190 -3.18 -1.30 -3.92
CA LEU A 190 -3.93 -2.50 -3.53
C LEU A 190 -5.44 -2.23 -3.50
N GLN A 191 -5.87 -1.10 -2.93
CA GLN A 191 -7.27 -0.67 -2.93
C GLN A 191 -7.81 -0.47 -4.34
N GLN A 192 -7.00 0.11 -5.25
CA GLN A 192 -7.38 0.24 -6.65
C GLN A 192 -7.56 -1.13 -7.33
N LEU A 193 -6.67 -2.10 -7.07
CA LEU A 193 -6.80 -3.47 -7.57
C LEU A 193 -8.02 -4.18 -6.96
N ALA A 194 -8.36 -3.90 -5.70
CA ALA A 194 -9.52 -4.49 -5.03
C ALA A 194 -10.87 -4.02 -5.61
N LYS A 195 -10.93 -2.86 -6.27
CA LYS A 195 -12.16 -2.38 -6.95
C LYS A 195 -12.60 -3.30 -8.09
N THR A 196 -11.64 -3.88 -8.81
CA THR A 196 -11.90 -4.85 -9.87
C THR A 196 -10.76 -5.85 -9.88
N LEU A 197 -10.99 -6.99 -9.24
CA LEU A 197 -9.94 -7.98 -9.04
C LEU A 197 -9.43 -8.50 -10.40
N PRO A 198 -8.10 -8.69 -10.55
CA PRO A 198 -7.52 -9.10 -11.83
C PRO A 198 -8.03 -10.44 -12.38
N GLY A 199 -8.51 -11.33 -11.50
CA GLY A 199 -9.12 -12.61 -11.87
C GLY A 199 -10.63 -12.55 -12.09
N SER A 200 -11.32 -11.51 -11.60
CA SER A 200 -12.78 -11.38 -11.73
C SER A 200 -13.20 -10.82 -13.10
N THR A 201 -12.25 -10.32 -13.90
CA THR A 201 -12.47 -9.98 -15.32
C THR A 201 -12.04 -11.16 -16.20
N PRO A 202 -12.83 -11.58 -17.22
CA PRO A 202 -12.46 -12.67 -18.12
C PRO A 202 -11.07 -12.47 -18.73
N TYR A 203 -10.22 -13.50 -18.61
CA TYR A 203 -8.87 -13.44 -19.16
C TYR A 203 -8.42 -14.80 -19.71
N GLU A 204 -7.36 -14.78 -20.51
CA GLU A 204 -6.72 -16.01 -20.98
C GLU A 204 -5.75 -16.54 -19.92
N ASN A 205 -6.09 -17.68 -19.32
CA ASN A 205 -5.26 -18.32 -18.29
C ASN A 205 -4.28 -19.30 -18.91
N ARG A 206 -2.99 -18.94 -18.92
CA ARG A 206 -1.91 -19.79 -19.42
C ARG A 206 -1.27 -20.55 -18.25
N ARG A 207 -1.39 -21.87 -18.26
CA ARG A 207 -0.82 -22.77 -17.26
C ARG A 207 0.31 -23.58 -17.89
N PRO A 208 1.57 -23.14 -17.73
CA PRO A 208 2.70 -23.84 -18.31
C PRO A 208 3.12 -25.04 -17.47
N PHE A 209 3.56 -26.10 -18.13
CA PHE A 209 4.27 -27.22 -17.52
C PHE A 209 5.43 -27.68 -18.43
N VAL A 210 6.40 -28.35 -17.83
CA VAL A 210 7.55 -28.89 -18.55
C VAL A 210 7.45 -30.41 -18.52
N VAL A 211 7.60 -31.06 -19.67
CA VAL A 211 7.57 -32.52 -19.76
C VAL A 211 8.76 -33.10 -18.99
N PRO A 212 8.54 -33.93 -17.96
CA PRO A 212 9.64 -34.50 -17.19
C PRO A 212 10.35 -35.60 -17.99
N THR A 213 11.61 -35.88 -17.64
CA THR A 213 12.43 -36.92 -18.30
C THR A 213 11.79 -38.30 -18.30
N ARG A 214 11.02 -38.66 -17.28
CA ARG A 214 10.32 -39.96 -17.21
C ARG A 214 9.23 -40.13 -18.28
N CYS A 215 8.79 -39.04 -18.90
CA CYS A 215 7.76 -39.01 -19.93
C CYS A 215 8.36 -38.74 -21.32
N ASP A 216 9.68 -38.91 -21.49
CA ASP A 216 10.34 -38.66 -22.77
C ASP A 216 9.79 -39.58 -23.86
N GLY A 217 9.42 -38.98 -25.00
CA GLY A 217 8.87 -39.72 -26.13
C GLY A 217 7.46 -40.27 -25.89
N TRP A 218 6.74 -39.82 -24.86
CA TRP A 218 5.36 -40.22 -24.65
C TRP A 218 4.40 -39.36 -25.48
N GLU A 219 3.22 -39.90 -25.76
CA GLU A 219 2.12 -39.15 -26.36
C GLU A 219 1.57 -38.10 -25.37
N LEU A 220 1.17 -36.94 -25.89
CA LEU A 220 0.66 -35.83 -25.09
C LEU A 220 -0.44 -36.25 -24.10
N LEU A 221 -1.40 -37.07 -24.55
CA LEU A 221 -2.49 -37.52 -23.68
C LEU A 221 -1.99 -38.33 -22.47
N ASN A 222 -1.04 -39.24 -22.70
CA ASN A 222 -0.44 -40.06 -21.64
C ASN A 222 0.37 -39.18 -20.67
N ILE A 223 1.07 -38.17 -21.18
CA ILE A 223 1.80 -37.20 -20.36
C ILE A 223 0.86 -36.45 -19.40
N VAL A 224 -0.25 -35.89 -19.90
CA VAL A 224 -1.15 -35.11 -19.04
C VAL A 224 -1.91 -35.97 -18.03
N GLN A 225 -2.21 -37.24 -18.37
CA GLN A 225 -2.80 -38.19 -17.42
C GLN A 225 -1.83 -38.59 -16.30
N GLU A 226 -0.55 -38.77 -16.63
CA GLU A 226 0.51 -39.06 -15.64
C GLU A 226 0.78 -37.85 -14.73
N LEU A 227 0.83 -36.64 -15.29
CA LEU A 227 1.09 -35.42 -14.51
C LEU A 227 -0.11 -34.97 -13.68
N TYR A 228 -1.32 -35.24 -14.14
CA TYR A 228 -2.56 -34.76 -13.53
C TYR A 228 -3.61 -35.90 -13.42
N PRO A 229 -3.32 -36.95 -12.63
CA PRO A 229 -4.16 -38.15 -12.56
C PRO A 229 -5.56 -37.90 -11.98
N TYR A 230 -5.74 -36.79 -11.27
CA TYR A 230 -7.02 -36.34 -10.73
C TYR A 230 -7.95 -35.69 -11.77
N VAL A 231 -7.46 -35.41 -12.98
CA VAL A 231 -8.28 -34.89 -14.08
C VAL A 231 -8.66 -36.05 -15.01
N PRO A 232 -9.96 -36.31 -15.23
CA PRO A 232 -10.40 -37.38 -16.11
C PRO A 232 -9.81 -37.26 -17.52
N ALA A 233 -9.39 -38.39 -18.10
CA ALA A 233 -8.79 -38.45 -19.44
C ALA A 233 -9.64 -37.74 -20.51
N GLU A 234 -10.97 -37.84 -20.38
CA GLU A 234 -11.90 -37.21 -21.31
C GLU A 234 -11.83 -35.67 -21.30
N GLN A 235 -11.60 -35.06 -20.13
CA GLN A 235 -11.40 -33.61 -20.06
C GLN A 235 -10.12 -33.18 -20.77
N TRP A 236 -9.06 -34.00 -20.71
CA TRP A 236 -7.83 -33.74 -21.44
C TRP A 236 -8.01 -33.89 -22.96
N ARG A 237 -8.73 -34.91 -23.42
CA ARG A 237 -9.08 -35.05 -24.85
C ARG A 237 -9.83 -33.84 -25.38
N GLN A 238 -10.84 -33.38 -24.64
CA GLN A 238 -11.59 -32.17 -24.98
C GLN A 238 -10.69 -30.93 -24.98
N ALA A 239 -9.74 -30.84 -24.03
CA ALA A 239 -8.78 -29.74 -23.99
C ALA A 239 -7.89 -29.70 -25.23
N ILE A 240 -7.36 -30.85 -25.63
CA ILE A 240 -6.48 -31.00 -26.78
C ILE A 240 -7.26 -30.72 -28.07
N ALA A 241 -8.46 -31.29 -28.23
CA ALA A 241 -9.33 -31.05 -29.38
C ALA A 241 -9.72 -29.56 -29.52
N ALA A 242 -9.87 -28.84 -28.40
CA ALA A 242 -10.11 -27.41 -28.39
C ALA A 242 -8.83 -26.55 -28.61
N GLY A 243 -7.68 -27.17 -28.91
CA GLY A 243 -6.42 -26.48 -29.16
C GLY A 243 -5.81 -25.79 -27.94
N ARG A 244 -6.19 -26.20 -26.72
CA ARG A 244 -5.73 -25.56 -25.47
C ARG A 244 -4.31 -25.93 -25.11
N LEU A 245 -3.83 -27.11 -25.51
CA LEU A 245 -2.48 -27.56 -25.20
C LEU A 245 -1.56 -27.13 -26.34
N GLN A 246 -0.68 -26.16 -26.06
CA GLN A 246 0.13 -25.49 -27.07
C GLN A 246 1.62 -25.57 -26.76
N HIS A 247 2.43 -25.69 -27.82
CA HIS A 247 3.87 -25.50 -27.77
C HIS A 247 4.25 -24.37 -28.73
N ALA A 248 4.98 -23.36 -28.24
CA ALA A 248 5.33 -22.16 -29.01
C ALA A 248 4.11 -21.48 -29.69
N GLY A 249 2.94 -21.50 -29.02
CA GLY A 249 1.69 -20.95 -29.52
C GLY A 249 0.95 -21.82 -30.54
N GLN A 250 1.48 -23.00 -30.90
CA GLN A 250 0.84 -23.93 -31.82
C GLN A 250 0.14 -25.06 -31.06
N PRO A 251 -1.12 -25.40 -31.39
CA PRO A 251 -1.84 -26.54 -30.80
C PRO A 251 -1.11 -27.87 -31.05
N LEU A 252 -1.14 -28.75 -30.06
CA LEU A 252 -0.61 -30.10 -30.16
C LEU A 252 -1.73 -31.13 -30.33
N ASP A 253 -1.44 -32.22 -31.05
CA ASP A 253 -2.33 -33.38 -31.17
C ASP A 253 -2.18 -34.33 -29.97
N ALA A 254 -3.23 -35.11 -29.66
CA ALA A 254 -3.22 -36.04 -28.54
C ALA A 254 -2.17 -37.16 -28.68
N ALA A 255 -1.93 -37.62 -29.91
CA ALA A 255 -0.95 -38.64 -30.26
C ALA A 255 0.43 -38.04 -30.57
N ALA A 256 0.62 -36.72 -30.43
CA ALA A 256 1.92 -36.10 -30.63
C ALA A 256 2.91 -36.62 -29.59
N THR A 257 4.03 -37.17 -30.07
CA THR A 257 5.16 -37.60 -29.24
C THR A 257 5.95 -36.37 -28.79
N ILE A 258 6.11 -36.20 -27.47
CA ILE A 258 6.77 -35.02 -26.90
C ILE A 258 8.09 -35.39 -26.23
N ALA A 259 9.15 -34.65 -26.57
CA ALA A 259 10.46 -34.79 -25.91
C ALA A 259 10.44 -34.18 -24.49
N ALA A 260 11.20 -34.77 -23.59
CA ALA A 260 11.44 -34.20 -22.26
C ALA A 260 12.04 -32.78 -22.34
N GLY A 261 11.71 -31.95 -21.36
CA GLY A 261 12.11 -30.54 -21.34
C GLY A 261 11.24 -29.62 -22.22
N THR A 262 10.39 -30.18 -23.08
CA THR A 262 9.42 -29.39 -23.85
C THR A 262 8.49 -28.64 -22.90
N ARG A 263 8.39 -27.32 -23.08
CA ARG A 263 7.43 -26.48 -22.37
C ARG A 263 6.12 -26.46 -23.13
N ILE A 264 5.05 -26.92 -22.48
CA ILE A 264 3.69 -26.91 -22.98
C ILE A 264 2.88 -25.91 -22.15
N GLU A 265 1.98 -25.17 -22.80
CA GLU A 265 1.02 -24.30 -22.14
C GLU A 265 -0.40 -24.84 -22.30
N ASN A 266 -1.12 -25.00 -21.19
CA ASN A 266 -2.58 -25.16 -21.23
C ASN A 266 -3.21 -23.77 -21.21
N VAL A 267 -3.76 -23.34 -22.34
CA VAL A 267 -4.39 -22.04 -22.56
C VAL A 267 -5.90 -22.19 -22.34
N ILE A 268 -6.40 -21.64 -21.24
CA ILE A 268 -7.81 -21.70 -20.86
C ILE A 268 -8.44 -20.32 -21.15
N PRO A 269 -9.23 -20.19 -22.24
CA PRO A 269 -9.84 -18.92 -22.60
C PRO A 269 -10.94 -18.53 -21.61
N HIS A 270 -11.24 -17.23 -21.53
CA HIS A 270 -12.35 -16.67 -20.75
C HIS A 270 -12.41 -17.18 -19.29
N THR A 271 -11.26 -17.35 -18.65
CA THR A 271 -11.21 -17.71 -17.22
C THR A 271 -11.72 -16.52 -16.42
N THR A 272 -12.71 -16.78 -15.56
CA THR A 272 -13.16 -15.86 -14.53
C THR A 272 -13.04 -16.55 -13.18
N GLU A 273 -12.35 -15.91 -12.27
CA GLU A 273 -12.12 -16.40 -10.92
C GLU A 273 -13.20 -15.88 -9.98
N PRO A 274 -13.58 -16.64 -8.94
CA PRO A 274 -14.45 -16.12 -7.90
C PRO A 274 -13.79 -14.96 -7.16
N ASP A 275 -14.63 -14.09 -6.61
CA ASP A 275 -14.18 -12.99 -5.76
C ASP A 275 -13.53 -13.49 -4.46
N VAL A 276 -12.64 -12.66 -3.93
CA VAL A 276 -11.88 -12.86 -2.70
C VAL A 276 -11.86 -11.56 -1.92
N ASP A 277 -11.58 -11.62 -0.63
CA ASP A 277 -11.29 -10.41 0.14
C ASP A 277 -9.86 -9.96 -0.18
N ALA A 278 -9.74 -8.77 -0.76
CA ALA A 278 -8.46 -8.18 -1.16
C ALA A 278 -8.02 -7.02 -0.26
N ASN A 279 -8.63 -6.84 0.92
CA ASN A 279 -8.25 -5.84 1.91
C ASN A 279 -6.94 -6.19 2.64
N ILE A 280 -5.87 -6.36 1.87
CA ILE A 280 -4.52 -6.67 2.38
C ILE A 280 -3.93 -5.43 3.03
N GLN A 281 -3.50 -5.55 4.29
CA GLN A 281 -2.82 -4.46 4.99
C GLN A 281 -1.33 -4.76 5.05
N ILE A 282 -0.51 -3.92 4.46
CA ILE A 282 0.94 -3.92 4.68
C ILE A 282 1.21 -3.32 6.06
N LEU A 283 1.83 -4.10 6.95
CA LEU A 283 2.16 -3.69 8.31
C LEU A 283 3.61 -3.23 8.44
N TYR A 284 4.49 -3.80 7.62
CA TYR A 284 5.91 -3.50 7.64
C TYR A 284 6.55 -3.86 6.30
N GLU A 285 7.54 -3.07 5.90
CA GLU A 285 8.44 -3.42 4.83
C GLU A 285 9.81 -2.78 5.04
N ASP A 286 10.83 -3.41 4.48
CA ASP A 286 12.16 -2.85 4.29
C ASP A 286 12.72 -3.39 2.97
N ASP A 287 14.05 -3.37 2.77
CA ASP A 287 14.68 -3.89 1.56
C ASP A 287 14.64 -5.43 1.46
N ALA A 288 14.44 -6.14 2.57
CA ALA A 288 14.49 -7.58 2.65
C ALA A 288 13.11 -8.23 2.76
N LEU A 289 12.22 -7.63 3.56
CA LEU A 289 10.99 -8.23 4.06
C LEU A 289 9.75 -7.41 3.71
N LEU A 290 8.63 -8.11 3.74
CA LEU A 290 7.29 -7.58 3.72
C LEU A 290 6.45 -8.37 4.73
N VAL A 291 5.78 -7.69 5.64
CA VAL A 291 4.83 -8.30 6.57
C VAL A 291 3.45 -7.72 6.30
N VAL A 292 2.48 -8.60 6.07
CA VAL A 292 1.10 -8.21 5.77
C VAL A 292 0.12 -8.87 6.72
N ASN A 293 -0.99 -8.20 7.00
CA ASN A 293 -2.20 -8.81 7.51
C ASN A 293 -3.03 -9.30 6.31
N LYS A 294 -3.12 -10.63 6.15
CA LYS A 294 -3.89 -11.27 5.09
C LYS A 294 -5.38 -11.30 5.50
N PRO A 295 -6.29 -10.79 4.67
CA PRO A 295 -7.73 -10.98 4.88
C PRO A 295 -8.15 -12.41 4.54
N ALA A 296 -9.42 -12.72 4.73
CA ALA A 296 -10.01 -13.99 4.32
C ALA A 296 -11.46 -13.77 3.84
N PRO A 297 -11.92 -14.49 2.82
CA PRO A 297 -11.23 -15.54 2.07
C PRO A 297 -10.21 -14.98 1.05
N LEU A 298 -8.96 -15.43 1.11
CA LEU A 298 -7.92 -15.09 0.13
C LEU A 298 -6.86 -16.21 0.04
N PRO A 299 -6.79 -16.95 -1.08
CA PRO A 299 -5.74 -17.95 -1.30
C PRO A 299 -4.35 -17.34 -1.39
N MET A 300 -3.34 -18.03 -0.85
CA MET A 300 -1.95 -17.55 -0.84
C MET A 300 -1.30 -17.53 -2.22
N HIS A 301 -1.54 -18.58 -3.01
CA HIS A 301 -0.90 -18.88 -4.29
C HIS A 301 -1.93 -19.44 -5.26
N PRO A 302 -1.63 -19.49 -6.58
CA PRO A 302 -2.48 -20.17 -7.55
C PRO A 302 -2.83 -21.59 -7.10
N CYS A 303 -4.13 -21.87 -6.96
CA CYS A 303 -4.66 -23.17 -6.60
C CYS A 303 -6.09 -23.34 -7.12
N GLY A 304 -6.40 -24.51 -7.67
CA GLY A 304 -7.72 -24.81 -8.22
C GLY A 304 -8.22 -23.77 -9.23
N ARG A 305 -9.31 -23.08 -8.84
CA ARG A 305 -9.97 -22.02 -9.62
C ARG A 305 -9.39 -20.62 -9.43
N TYR A 306 -8.40 -20.45 -8.55
CA TYR A 306 -7.74 -19.18 -8.28
C TYR A 306 -6.33 -19.17 -8.87
N ASN A 307 -5.98 -18.07 -9.53
CA ASN A 307 -4.68 -17.86 -10.17
C ASN A 307 -4.24 -16.40 -9.97
N ARG A 308 -5.07 -15.44 -10.36
CA ARG A 308 -4.85 -14.00 -10.19
C ARG A 308 -5.47 -13.44 -8.91
N ASN A 309 -6.58 -14.00 -8.44
CA ASN A 309 -7.22 -13.64 -7.17
C ASN A 309 -6.52 -14.36 -5.99
N THR A 310 -5.22 -14.10 -5.84
CA THR A 310 -4.37 -14.71 -4.81
C THR A 310 -3.46 -13.66 -4.18
N LEU A 311 -3.10 -13.84 -2.91
CA LEU A 311 -2.24 -12.90 -2.18
C LEU A 311 -0.96 -12.59 -2.96
N ILE A 312 -0.27 -13.62 -3.45
CA ILE A 312 1.00 -13.45 -4.15
C ILE A 312 0.85 -12.71 -5.48
N HIS A 313 -0.26 -12.91 -6.21
CA HIS A 313 -0.48 -12.21 -7.49
C HIS A 313 -0.80 -10.73 -7.25
N LEU A 314 -1.69 -10.44 -6.29
CA LEU A 314 -2.05 -9.07 -5.92
C LEU A 314 -0.83 -8.29 -5.42
N LEU A 315 -0.03 -8.87 -4.52
CA LEU A 315 1.18 -8.22 -4.03
C LEU A 315 2.23 -8.04 -5.15
N ASN A 316 2.51 -9.05 -5.98
CA ASN A 316 3.48 -8.87 -7.07
C ASN A 316 3.05 -7.81 -8.10
N SER A 317 1.75 -7.58 -8.29
CA SER A 317 1.23 -6.51 -9.14
C SER A 317 1.60 -5.12 -8.61
N VAL A 318 1.73 -4.98 -7.29
CA VAL A 318 2.10 -3.71 -6.62
C VAL A 318 3.62 -3.55 -6.46
N TYR A 319 4.35 -4.66 -6.31
CA TYR A 319 5.80 -4.69 -6.06
C TYR A 319 6.66 -4.95 -7.31
N THR A 320 6.07 -4.96 -8.51
CA THR A 320 6.79 -5.14 -9.79
C THR A 320 7.95 -4.15 -9.94
N PRO A 321 9.13 -4.57 -10.48
CA PRO A 321 9.46 -5.89 -11.03
C PRO A 321 9.94 -6.91 -9.99
N GLN A 322 9.93 -6.56 -8.69
CA GLN A 322 10.34 -7.48 -7.64
C GLN A 322 9.37 -8.67 -7.59
N ARG A 323 9.92 -9.86 -7.34
CA ARG A 323 9.12 -11.09 -7.21
C ARG A 323 9.20 -11.57 -5.78
N LEU A 324 8.15 -11.25 -5.01
CA LEU A 324 8.02 -11.64 -3.62
C LEU A 324 8.03 -13.17 -3.47
N ARG A 325 8.47 -13.64 -2.31
CA ARG A 325 8.47 -15.06 -1.92
C ARG A 325 7.87 -15.20 -0.53
N VAL A 326 6.83 -16.01 -0.43
CA VAL A 326 6.17 -16.30 0.84
C VAL A 326 7.10 -17.14 1.72
N ALA A 327 7.28 -16.72 2.98
CA ALA A 327 8.10 -17.45 3.94
C ALA A 327 7.33 -18.62 4.58
N HIS A 328 6.03 -18.44 4.81
CA HIS A 328 5.12 -19.45 5.33
C HIS A 328 3.69 -19.20 4.83
N ARG A 329 2.84 -20.23 4.87
CA ARG A 329 1.49 -20.16 4.30
C ARG A 329 0.43 -20.11 5.39
N LEU A 330 -0.70 -19.48 5.07
CA LEU A 330 -1.96 -19.61 5.77
C LEU A 330 -2.98 -20.26 4.84
N ASP A 331 -4.00 -20.93 5.41
CA ASP A 331 -5.14 -21.39 4.64
C ASP A 331 -5.89 -20.20 4.03
N ALA A 332 -6.63 -20.43 2.94
CA ALA A 332 -7.36 -19.37 2.25
C ALA A 332 -8.32 -18.61 3.18
N ASN A 333 -8.97 -19.33 4.10
CA ASN A 333 -9.98 -18.77 5.01
C ASN A 333 -9.39 -18.25 6.34
N THR A 334 -8.08 -18.44 6.57
CA THR A 334 -7.41 -17.94 7.79
C THR A 334 -6.95 -16.51 7.58
N THR A 335 -7.22 -15.63 8.54
CA THR A 335 -6.75 -14.23 8.54
C THR A 335 -5.42 -14.09 9.27
N GLY A 336 -4.72 -12.97 9.12
CA GLY A 336 -3.61 -12.59 9.98
C GLY A 336 -2.24 -12.52 9.29
N LEU A 337 -1.19 -12.53 10.10
CA LEU A 337 0.19 -12.26 9.68
C LEU A 337 0.72 -13.24 8.64
N VAL A 338 1.28 -12.69 7.57
CA VAL A 338 2.08 -13.40 6.57
C VAL A 338 3.39 -12.64 6.36
N VAL A 339 4.50 -13.36 6.46
CA VAL A 339 5.83 -12.83 6.15
C VAL A 339 6.25 -13.25 4.75
N LEU A 340 6.70 -12.28 3.96
CA LEU A 340 7.26 -12.45 2.63
C LEU A 340 8.67 -11.87 2.60
N SER A 341 9.50 -12.43 1.73
CA SER A 341 10.80 -11.90 1.36
C SER A 341 10.73 -11.24 -0.01
N ARG A 342 11.54 -10.21 -0.22
CA ARG A 342 11.55 -9.40 -1.44
C ARG A 342 12.44 -9.96 -2.55
N SER A 343 13.30 -10.93 -2.21
CA SER A 343 14.23 -11.55 -3.15
C SER A 343 14.48 -13.02 -2.82
N ARG A 344 15.00 -13.77 -3.79
CA ARG A 344 15.37 -15.18 -3.61
C ARG A 344 16.50 -15.37 -2.57
N PRO A 345 17.58 -14.56 -2.54
CA PRO A 345 18.62 -14.68 -1.51
C PRO A 345 18.10 -14.46 -0.08
N VAL A 346 17.15 -13.53 0.10
CA VAL A 346 16.51 -13.32 1.40
C VAL A 346 15.64 -14.52 1.77
N ALA A 347 14.85 -15.04 0.82
CA ALA A 347 14.02 -16.23 1.04
C ALA A 347 14.83 -17.43 1.57
N SER A 348 16.02 -17.68 1.00
CA SER A 348 16.89 -18.78 1.43
C SER A 348 17.46 -18.63 2.85
N ARG A 349 17.43 -17.44 3.44
CA ARG A 349 17.85 -17.20 4.83
C ARG A 349 16.67 -17.17 5.80
N LEU A 350 15.49 -16.78 5.31
CA LEU A 350 14.28 -16.67 6.12
C LEU A 350 13.52 -18.00 6.28
N GLN A 351 13.30 -18.74 5.18
CA GLN A 351 12.52 -19.99 5.20
C GLN A 351 13.08 -21.06 6.15
N PRO A 352 14.41 -21.26 6.27
CA PRO A 352 14.96 -22.23 7.22
C PRO A 352 14.57 -22.00 8.68
N GLN A 353 14.31 -20.74 9.10
CA GLN A 353 13.86 -20.46 10.47
C GLN A 353 12.48 -21.10 10.73
N PHE A 354 11.60 -21.13 9.73
CA PHE A 354 10.29 -21.78 9.82
C PHE A 354 10.41 -23.30 9.84
N GLU A 355 11.28 -23.86 9.00
CA GLU A 355 11.53 -25.31 8.90
C GLU A 355 12.14 -25.86 10.19
N ARG A 356 13.03 -25.11 10.82
CA ARG A 356 13.68 -25.44 12.10
C ARG A 356 12.84 -25.12 13.32
N THR A 357 11.60 -24.66 13.15
CA THR A 357 10.69 -24.28 14.25
C THR A 357 11.24 -23.18 15.17
N GLU A 358 12.14 -22.35 14.66
CA GLU A 358 12.73 -21.20 15.40
C GLU A 358 11.76 -20.02 15.46
N VAL A 359 10.77 -19.97 14.55
CA VAL A 359 9.77 -18.91 14.48
C VAL A 359 8.63 -19.18 15.45
N ASN A 360 8.37 -18.19 16.32
CA ASN A 360 7.29 -18.25 17.27
C ASN A 360 6.00 -17.71 16.62
N LYS A 361 4.96 -18.56 16.50
CA LYS A 361 3.67 -18.17 15.92
C LYS A 361 2.58 -18.29 16.99
N ARG A 362 1.72 -17.28 17.12
CA ARG A 362 0.51 -17.32 17.96
C ARG A 362 -0.71 -17.03 17.12
N TYR A 363 -1.75 -17.81 17.36
CA TYR A 363 -3.04 -17.67 16.73
C TYR A 363 -4.11 -17.44 17.79
N LEU A 364 -5.21 -16.82 17.37
CA LEU A 364 -6.46 -16.78 18.13
C LEU A 364 -7.48 -17.64 17.39
N ALA A 365 -8.20 -18.48 18.13
CA ALA A 365 -9.24 -19.36 17.58
C ALA A 365 -10.50 -19.33 18.45
N LYS A 366 -11.67 -19.11 17.85
CA LYS A 366 -12.96 -19.36 18.52
C LYS A 366 -13.40 -20.80 18.20
N VAL A 367 -13.58 -21.62 19.22
CA VAL A 367 -13.90 -23.06 19.09
C VAL A 367 -15.24 -23.40 19.73
N GLN A 368 -15.85 -24.47 19.24
CA GLN A 368 -17.02 -25.07 19.87
C GLN A 368 -16.64 -25.81 21.15
N GLY A 369 -17.47 -25.70 22.19
CA GLY A 369 -17.28 -26.38 23.46
C GLY A 369 -16.35 -25.65 24.43
N HIS A 370 -16.33 -26.16 25.66
CA HIS A 370 -15.49 -25.65 26.75
C HIS A 370 -14.42 -26.70 27.11
N PRO A 371 -13.13 -26.44 26.86
CA PRO A 371 -12.09 -27.34 27.34
C PRO A 371 -12.09 -27.38 28.88
N PRO A 372 -11.91 -28.57 29.47
CA PRO A 372 -11.92 -28.74 30.92
C PRO A 372 -10.74 -28.04 31.58
N GLU A 373 -9.58 -28.04 30.91
CA GLU A 373 -8.35 -27.42 31.38
C GLU A 373 -8.15 -26.05 30.73
N ASN A 374 -7.45 -25.14 31.44
CA ASN A 374 -7.08 -23.83 30.90
C ASN A 374 -5.89 -23.89 29.95
N THR A 375 -5.11 -24.96 29.97
CA THR A 375 -3.95 -25.20 29.11
C THR A 375 -3.95 -26.66 28.70
N PHE A 376 -3.77 -26.96 27.41
CA PHE A 376 -3.72 -28.33 26.91
C PHE A 376 -2.87 -28.42 25.63
N VAL A 377 -2.55 -29.64 25.20
CA VAL A 377 -1.69 -29.91 24.04
C VAL A 377 -2.32 -31.02 23.19
N CYS A 378 -2.16 -30.93 21.86
CA CYS A 378 -2.44 -32.04 20.95
C CYS A 378 -1.16 -32.45 20.23
N GLU A 379 -0.84 -33.74 20.25
CA GLU A 379 0.34 -34.33 19.59
C GLU A 379 -0.03 -35.37 18.52
N ALA A 380 -1.30 -35.42 18.12
CA ALA A 380 -1.79 -36.34 17.10
C ALA A 380 -1.02 -36.13 15.78
N PRO A 381 -0.36 -37.16 15.21
CA PRO A 381 0.35 -37.03 13.95
C PRO A 381 -0.63 -36.84 12.77
N ILE A 382 -0.14 -36.24 11.70
CA ILE A 382 -0.96 -35.79 10.55
C ILE A 382 -0.45 -36.46 9.28
N ALA A 383 -1.36 -37.02 8.48
CA ALA A 383 -1.02 -37.65 7.20
C ALA A 383 -0.20 -36.72 6.28
N ASP A 384 0.79 -37.27 5.58
CA ASP A 384 1.61 -36.50 4.64
C ASP A 384 0.83 -36.16 3.35
N THR A 385 -0.04 -37.08 2.92
CA THR A 385 -0.84 -36.96 1.71
C THR A 385 -2.21 -36.35 1.98
N ALA A 386 -2.82 -35.78 0.95
CA ALA A 386 -4.17 -35.24 1.04
C ALA A 386 -5.21 -36.36 0.97
N ASN A 387 -6.31 -36.21 1.71
CA ASN A 387 -7.49 -37.04 1.51
C ASN A 387 -8.21 -36.66 0.21
N SER A 388 -9.25 -37.43 -0.16
CA SER A 388 -10.02 -37.23 -1.40
C SER A 388 -10.57 -35.81 -1.57
N SER A 389 -10.77 -35.12 -0.46
CA SER A 389 -11.38 -33.79 -0.39
C SER A 389 -10.32 -32.67 -0.27
N GLY A 390 -9.03 -33.02 -0.40
CA GLY A 390 -7.89 -32.10 -0.36
C GLY A 390 -7.46 -31.64 1.04
N GLY A 391 -8.08 -32.19 2.10
CA GLY A 391 -7.72 -31.94 3.48
C GLY A 391 -6.57 -32.85 3.97
N ARG A 392 -6.51 -33.00 5.29
CA ARG A 392 -5.62 -33.92 6.03
C ARG A 392 -6.39 -34.61 7.14
N ASP A 393 -5.98 -35.83 7.44
CA ASP A 393 -6.52 -36.66 8.51
C ASP A 393 -5.45 -36.91 9.59
N VAL A 394 -5.90 -37.28 10.78
CA VAL A 394 -5.02 -37.79 11.84
C VAL A 394 -4.62 -39.22 11.47
N ASP A 395 -3.33 -39.50 11.56
CA ASP A 395 -2.74 -40.78 11.18
C ASP A 395 -1.63 -41.12 12.18
N GLU A 396 -1.68 -42.29 12.80
CA GLU A 396 -0.68 -42.73 13.78
C GLU A 396 0.71 -42.90 13.14
N GLU A 397 0.77 -43.25 11.85
CA GLU A 397 2.01 -43.35 11.07
C GLU A 397 2.36 -42.02 10.36
N GLY A 398 1.57 -40.98 10.60
CA GLY A 398 1.71 -39.66 10.00
C GLY A 398 2.91 -38.86 10.52
N LEU A 399 3.02 -37.63 10.03
CA LEU A 399 4.09 -36.72 10.41
C LEU A 399 3.88 -36.21 11.85
N PRO A 400 4.91 -36.27 12.72
CA PRO A 400 4.84 -35.73 14.07
C PRO A 400 4.42 -34.26 14.04
N SER A 401 3.42 -33.96 14.87
CA SER A 401 2.72 -32.67 14.92
C SER A 401 2.41 -32.32 16.37
N ARG A 402 2.52 -31.04 16.74
CA ARG A 402 2.34 -30.59 18.12
C ARG A 402 1.78 -29.17 18.15
N THR A 403 0.69 -28.99 18.89
CA THR A 403 0.01 -27.70 19.05
C THR A 403 -0.32 -27.48 20.53
N GLU A 404 0.03 -26.32 21.06
CA GLU A 404 -0.23 -25.90 22.44
C GLU A 404 -1.40 -24.90 22.45
N PHE A 405 -2.28 -25.01 23.46
CA PHE A 405 -3.50 -24.20 23.57
C PHE A 405 -3.63 -23.59 24.97
N TRP A 406 -4.09 -22.34 25.04
CA TRP A 406 -4.43 -21.64 26.27
C TRP A 406 -5.81 -21.02 26.16
N VAL A 407 -6.67 -21.24 27.16
CA VAL A 407 -7.98 -20.63 27.25
C VAL A 407 -7.84 -19.15 27.60
N ARG A 408 -8.36 -18.29 26.73
CA ARG A 408 -8.44 -16.84 26.98
C ARG A 408 -9.78 -16.46 27.59
N LYS A 409 -10.87 -17.05 27.09
CA LYS A 409 -12.24 -16.77 27.57
C LYS A 409 -13.19 -17.90 27.18
N ARG A 410 -14.05 -18.31 28.11
CA ARG A 410 -15.22 -19.17 27.83
C ARG A 410 -16.45 -18.26 27.75
N PHE A 411 -17.35 -18.54 26.82
CA PHE A 411 -18.55 -17.73 26.59
C PHE A 411 -19.81 -18.52 26.95
N ASP A 412 -20.87 -17.82 27.33
CA ASP A 412 -22.14 -18.47 27.70
C ASP A 412 -22.86 -19.12 26.50
N ASP A 413 -22.45 -18.78 25.26
CA ASP A 413 -22.94 -19.40 24.01
C ASP A 413 -22.38 -20.81 23.76
N GLY A 414 -21.58 -21.35 24.69
CA GLY A 414 -20.96 -22.68 24.59
C GLY A 414 -19.67 -22.71 23.78
N THR A 415 -19.08 -21.55 23.47
CA THR A 415 -17.82 -21.45 22.73
C THR A 415 -16.66 -20.96 23.60
N THR A 416 -15.44 -21.17 23.11
CA THR A 416 -14.21 -20.74 23.80
C THR A 416 -13.28 -19.97 22.86
N LEU A 417 -12.71 -18.86 23.33
CA LEU A 417 -11.57 -18.20 22.70
C LEU A 417 -10.27 -18.81 23.22
N LEU A 418 -9.46 -19.33 22.31
CA LEU A 418 -8.15 -19.90 22.59
C LEU A 418 -7.04 -19.04 22.00
N GLU A 419 -5.94 -18.92 22.74
CA GLU A 419 -4.63 -18.65 22.15
C GLU A 419 -3.99 -19.99 21.77
N VAL A 420 -3.41 -20.06 20.58
CA VAL A 420 -2.90 -21.31 20.00
C VAL A 420 -1.49 -21.11 19.49
N ARG A 421 -0.59 -22.03 19.82
CA ARG A 421 0.78 -22.10 19.28
C ARG A 421 1.00 -23.43 18.56
N PRO A 422 1.06 -23.43 17.23
CA PRO A 422 1.55 -24.59 16.49
C PRO A 422 3.09 -24.61 16.58
N VAL A 423 3.64 -25.64 17.22
CA VAL A 423 5.10 -25.85 17.32
C VAL A 423 5.65 -26.33 15.97
N THR A 424 4.88 -27.18 15.30
CA THR A 424 5.10 -27.63 13.92
C THR A 424 4.23 -26.83 12.93
N GLY A 425 4.26 -27.17 11.63
CA GLY A 425 3.58 -26.42 10.58
C GLY A 425 3.01 -27.27 9.46
N ARG A 426 2.17 -28.27 9.78
CA ARG A 426 1.49 -29.11 8.79
C ARG A 426 0.24 -28.42 8.23
N THR A 427 -0.17 -28.86 7.04
CA THR A 427 -1.40 -28.38 6.38
C THR A 427 -2.60 -28.61 7.30
N ASN A 428 -3.45 -27.60 7.49
CA ASN A 428 -4.63 -27.63 8.35
C ASN A 428 -4.40 -28.02 9.84
N GLN A 429 -3.15 -28.00 10.34
CA GLN A 429 -2.80 -28.59 11.63
C GLN A 429 -3.67 -28.12 12.81
N ILE A 430 -3.84 -26.81 12.99
CA ILE A 430 -4.62 -26.26 14.11
C ILE A 430 -6.08 -26.72 14.03
N ARG A 431 -6.66 -26.67 12.82
CA ARG A 431 -8.06 -27.03 12.56
C ARG A 431 -8.32 -28.50 12.85
N LEU A 432 -7.44 -29.36 12.32
CA LEU A 432 -7.51 -30.81 12.51
C LEU A 432 -7.30 -31.21 13.97
N HIS A 433 -6.29 -30.66 14.66
CA HIS A 433 -6.05 -30.95 16.09
C HIS A 433 -7.26 -30.55 16.96
N LEU A 434 -7.84 -29.37 16.73
CA LEU A 434 -9.01 -28.92 17.47
C LEU A 434 -10.24 -29.78 17.20
N ALA A 435 -10.48 -30.17 15.95
CA ALA A 435 -11.56 -31.10 15.60
C ALA A 435 -11.34 -32.50 16.18
N HIS A 436 -10.11 -33.02 16.16
CA HIS A 436 -9.75 -34.30 16.77
C HIS A 436 -9.99 -34.32 18.29
N LEU A 437 -9.80 -33.17 18.96
CA LEU A 437 -10.14 -32.99 20.37
C LEU A 437 -11.64 -32.76 20.62
N GLY A 438 -12.49 -32.83 19.59
CA GLY A 438 -13.94 -32.61 19.70
C GLY A 438 -14.35 -31.13 19.85
N MET A 439 -13.44 -30.20 19.59
CA MET A 439 -13.65 -28.75 19.73
C MET A 439 -13.34 -28.02 18.41
N PRO A 440 -14.07 -28.29 17.32
CA PRO A 440 -13.76 -27.69 16.03
C PRO A 440 -13.90 -26.17 16.05
N ILE A 441 -13.17 -25.50 15.16
CA ILE A 441 -13.21 -24.05 15.02
C ILE A 441 -14.59 -23.61 14.51
N VAL A 442 -15.13 -22.54 15.09
CA VAL A 442 -16.38 -21.92 14.63
C VAL A 442 -16.21 -21.45 13.18
N GLY A 443 -17.15 -21.84 12.31
CA GLY A 443 -17.12 -21.52 10.88
C GLY A 443 -16.21 -22.42 10.03
N ASP A 444 -15.62 -23.48 10.61
CA ASP A 444 -14.86 -24.46 9.82
C ASP A 444 -15.81 -25.40 9.05
N THR A 445 -15.88 -25.24 7.73
CA THR A 445 -16.74 -26.07 6.88
C THR A 445 -16.15 -27.45 6.57
N MET A 446 -14.86 -27.67 6.85
CA MET A 446 -14.16 -28.92 6.53
C MET A 446 -14.10 -29.85 7.74
N TYR A 447 -13.76 -29.30 8.90
CA TYR A 447 -13.57 -30.07 10.14
C TYR A 447 -14.62 -29.75 11.21
N GLY A 448 -15.64 -28.94 10.89
CA GLY A 448 -16.70 -28.53 11.81
C GLY A 448 -17.81 -29.54 11.98
N VAL A 449 -18.80 -29.15 12.79
CA VAL A 449 -19.98 -29.97 13.14
C VAL A 449 -20.82 -30.30 11.90
N ASP A 450 -20.94 -29.35 10.96
CA ASP A 450 -21.62 -29.51 9.67
C ASP A 450 -20.59 -29.71 8.54
N SER A 451 -19.64 -30.64 8.71
CA SER A 451 -18.57 -30.87 7.74
C SER A 451 -19.16 -31.28 6.38
N ASP A 452 -18.94 -30.44 5.37
CA ASP A 452 -19.32 -30.73 3.99
C ASP A 452 -18.05 -30.76 3.14
N TRP A 453 -17.54 -31.97 2.95
CA TRP A 453 -16.30 -32.21 2.23
C TRP A 453 -16.45 -32.03 0.71
N GLU A 454 -17.67 -31.98 0.19
CA GLU A 454 -17.96 -31.66 -1.21
C GLU A 454 -18.00 -30.13 -1.45
N ARG A 455 -18.09 -29.35 -0.38
CA ARG A 455 -18.16 -27.88 -0.44
C ARG A 455 -16.83 -27.27 -0.86
N ILE A 456 -16.94 -26.12 -1.53
CA ILE A 456 -15.82 -25.29 -1.96
C ILE A 456 -14.90 -25.00 -0.74
N GLN A 457 -13.62 -25.38 -0.84
CA GLN A 457 -12.64 -25.16 0.24
C GLN A 457 -12.43 -23.68 0.60
N THR A 458 -12.58 -22.77 -0.35
CA THR A 458 -12.51 -21.31 -0.13
C THR A 458 -13.90 -20.74 0.05
N LEU A 459 -14.14 -20.09 1.19
CA LEU A 459 -15.42 -19.47 1.52
C LEU A 459 -15.81 -18.38 0.51
N LYS A 460 -17.11 -18.12 0.37
CA LYS A 460 -17.61 -16.90 -0.28
C LYS A 460 -17.46 -15.72 0.68
N LEU A 461 -17.42 -14.50 0.13
CA LEU A 461 -17.27 -13.26 0.91
C LEU A 461 -18.32 -13.10 2.04
N ASN A 462 -19.54 -13.60 1.83
CA ASN A 462 -20.65 -13.48 2.78
C ASN A 462 -20.87 -14.74 3.62
N ASP A 463 -20.06 -15.79 3.45
CA ASP A 463 -20.15 -16.97 4.31
C ASP A 463 -19.65 -16.61 5.73
N PRO A 464 -20.14 -17.27 6.79
CA PRO A 464 -19.57 -17.13 8.13
C PRO A 464 -18.05 -17.40 8.12
N PRO A 465 -17.23 -16.55 8.74
CA PRO A 465 -15.78 -16.67 8.66
C PRO A 465 -15.28 -17.89 9.42
N LEU A 466 -14.16 -18.46 8.96
CA LEU A 466 -13.36 -19.34 9.81
C LEU A 466 -12.77 -18.49 10.94
N CYS A 467 -13.16 -18.76 12.18
CA CYS A 467 -12.71 -18.02 13.36
C CYS A 467 -11.29 -18.44 13.79
N LEU A 468 -10.32 -18.31 12.89
CA LEU A 468 -8.90 -18.54 13.10
C LEU A 468 -8.09 -17.35 12.57
N HIS A 469 -7.21 -16.80 13.41
CA HIS A 469 -6.46 -15.59 13.12
C HIS A 469 -4.99 -15.74 13.54
N ALA A 470 -4.05 -15.58 12.59
CA ALA A 470 -2.62 -15.54 12.85
C ALA A 470 -2.24 -14.19 13.50
N TRP A 471 -2.26 -14.16 14.83
CA TRP A 471 -2.23 -12.94 15.63
C TRP A 471 -0.82 -12.38 15.87
N LYS A 472 0.15 -13.23 16.25
CA LYS A 472 1.54 -12.79 16.51
C LYS A 472 2.56 -13.67 15.83
N ILE A 473 3.66 -13.04 15.41
CA ILE A 473 4.83 -13.75 14.90
C ILE A 473 6.13 -13.12 15.40
N GLU A 474 7.08 -13.95 15.79
CA GLU A 474 8.42 -13.53 16.21
C GLU A 474 9.47 -14.37 15.48
N PHE A 475 10.47 -13.72 14.90
CA PHE A 475 11.53 -14.35 14.12
C PHE A 475 12.79 -13.46 14.07
N ARG A 476 13.87 -13.93 13.45
CA ARG A 476 15.07 -13.12 13.24
C ARG A 476 15.10 -12.51 11.85
N HIS A 477 15.41 -11.24 11.77
CA HIS A 477 15.59 -10.56 10.49
C HIS A 477 16.72 -11.23 9.68
N PRO A 478 16.53 -11.53 8.38
CA PRO A 478 17.44 -12.38 7.61
C PRO A 478 18.78 -11.73 7.22
N ASP A 479 18.90 -10.40 7.34
CA ASP A 479 20.13 -9.68 6.96
C ASP A 479 21.05 -9.36 8.15
N ASP A 480 20.49 -8.96 9.30
CA ASP A 480 21.23 -8.47 10.46
C ASP A 480 20.96 -9.30 11.74
N GLY A 481 20.05 -10.28 11.69
CA GLY A 481 19.77 -11.19 12.80
C GLY A 481 18.98 -10.59 13.98
N ARG A 482 18.56 -9.32 13.87
CA ARG A 482 17.77 -8.65 14.93
C ARG A 482 16.46 -9.38 15.18
N ALA A 483 15.99 -9.37 16.42
CA ALA A 483 14.70 -9.95 16.76
C ALA A 483 13.58 -9.07 16.19
N MET A 484 12.63 -9.68 15.49
CA MET A 484 11.45 -9.04 14.92
C MET A 484 10.22 -9.60 15.61
N SER A 485 9.26 -8.74 15.94
CA SER A 485 7.95 -9.13 16.49
C SER A 485 6.86 -8.30 15.85
N PHE A 486 5.79 -8.96 15.42
CA PHE A 486 4.62 -8.31 14.81
C PHE A 486 3.34 -8.85 15.43
N GLU A 487 2.37 -7.96 15.56
CA GLU A 487 1.01 -8.25 15.98
C GLU A 487 0.04 -7.78 14.88
N ALA A 488 -0.87 -8.66 14.45
CA ALA A 488 -1.92 -8.28 13.51
C ALA A 488 -3.05 -7.54 14.23
N PRO A 489 -3.67 -6.54 13.58
CA PRO A 489 -4.96 -6.03 14.01
C PRO A 489 -5.98 -7.16 14.16
N LEU A 490 -6.79 -7.09 15.22
CA LEU A 490 -7.78 -8.12 15.51
C LEU A 490 -8.74 -8.32 14.33
N ALA A 491 -9.02 -9.59 14.03
CA ALA A 491 -10.04 -9.93 13.04
C ALA A 491 -11.42 -9.41 13.46
N HIS A 492 -12.28 -9.11 12.48
CA HIS A 492 -13.62 -8.54 12.73
C HIS A 492 -14.48 -9.41 13.67
N TRP A 493 -14.37 -10.74 13.59
CA TRP A 493 -15.13 -11.66 14.44
C TRP A 493 -14.63 -11.70 15.89
N LEU A 494 -13.44 -11.13 16.18
CA LEU A 494 -12.93 -10.91 17.54
C LEU A 494 -13.39 -9.58 18.14
N ALA A 495 -13.95 -8.67 17.33
CA ALA A 495 -14.40 -7.37 17.81
C ALA A 495 -15.52 -7.55 18.85
N GLY A 496 -15.29 -7.04 20.07
CA GLY A 496 -16.22 -7.17 21.19
C GLY A 496 -16.14 -8.47 21.98
N LEU A 497 -15.25 -9.41 21.60
CA LEU A 497 -15.06 -10.67 22.33
C LEU A 497 -13.95 -10.61 23.40
N MET A 498 -12.96 -9.73 23.21
CA MET A 498 -11.87 -9.55 24.18
C MET A 498 -12.30 -8.73 25.40
#